data_AF-G7ZVD9-F1
#
_entry.id   AF-G7ZVD9-F1
#
_cell.length_a   1.000
_cell.length_b   1.000
_cell.length_c   1.000
_cell.angle_alpha   90.00
_cell.angle_beta   90.00
_cell.angle_gamma   90.00
#
_symmetry.space_group_name_H-M   'P 1'
#
loop_
_entity.id
_entity.type
_entity.pdbx_description
1 polymer ?
#
loop_
_entity_poly.entity_id
_entity_poly.type
_entity_poly.pdbx_seq_one_letter_code
_entity_poly.pdbx_strand_id
1 'polypeptide(L)'
;MEVLMAERANLVFHNNVIGGTAIKRLISILIDHFGMAYTSHILDQVKTLGFRQATATSISLGIDDLLTIPSKGWRVQDAEQQSSILEKHNHYGNVHAVEKLRQSIEIWYATSEYLRQEMNPNFRMTDPFNPVHIMSFSGARGNASQVHQLVGMRGLMSDPQGQMIDLPIQSNLREGLSLTKYIISYAGYLTRRLVEVVQHIVLRRTDCGTIRGISVNTRNGMIPERILIQTLIGRVVADDIYRFTVHCR
;
A
#
# COMPACT_ATOMS: atom_id res chain seq x y z
N MET A 1 -9.74 -36.05 31.81
CA MET A 1 -9.46 -34.67 31.36
C MET A 1 -8.03 -34.32 31.75
N GLU A 2 -7.05 -35.07 31.26
CA GLU A 2 -5.63 -34.93 31.65
C GLU A 2 -4.64 -35.59 30.66
N VAL A 3 -5.07 -36.00 29.45
CA VAL A 3 -4.26 -36.85 28.55
C VAL A 3 -4.06 -36.25 27.14
N LEU A 4 -4.33 -34.95 26.94
CA LEU A 4 -4.01 -34.23 25.69
C LEU A 4 -2.95 -33.14 25.91
N MET A 5 -1.98 -33.41 26.80
CA MET A 5 -0.83 -32.54 27.07
C MET A 5 0.50 -33.26 26.78
N ALA A 6 0.48 -34.22 25.85
CA ALA A 6 1.63 -35.06 25.52
C ALA A 6 1.97 -35.01 24.02
N GLU A 7 2.00 -33.80 23.45
CA GLU A 7 2.78 -33.50 22.26
C GLU A 7 3.12 -32.01 22.35
N ARG A 8 4.20 -31.69 23.08
CA ARG A 8 4.85 -30.39 22.92
C ARG A 8 5.51 -30.41 21.54
N ALA A 9 4.69 -30.21 20.50
CA ALA A 9 5.15 -29.76 19.20
C ALA A 9 6.13 -28.62 19.46
N ASN A 10 7.32 -28.68 18.86
CA ASN A 10 8.36 -27.65 18.96
C ASN A 10 7.71 -26.26 18.90
N LEU A 11 7.44 -25.67 20.07
CA LEU A 11 6.81 -24.36 20.18
C LEU A 11 7.91 -23.38 19.81
N VAL A 12 8.02 -23.11 18.51
CA VAL A 12 8.97 -22.18 17.95
C VAL A 12 8.72 -20.83 18.60
N PHE A 13 9.61 -20.43 19.50
CA PHE A 13 9.55 -19.13 20.14
C PHE A 13 9.81 -18.05 19.08
N HIS A 14 8.82 -17.20 18.83
CA HIS A 14 8.92 -16.11 17.87
C HIS A 14 9.30 -14.81 18.57
N ASN A 15 10.59 -14.49 18.61
CA ASN A 15 11.09 -13.23 19.18
C ASN A 15 11.19 -12.13 18.12
N ASN A 16 10.06 -11.70 17.56
CA ASN A 16 10.02 -10.63 16.56
C ASN A 16 8.87 -9.67 16.85
N VAL A 17 9.01 -8.41 16.41
CA VAL A 17 7.91 -7.44 16.45
C VAL A 17 6.78 -7.93 15.53
N ILE A 18 5.59 -8.14 16.10
CA ILE A 18 4.43 -8.66 15.37
C ILE A 18 3.64 -7.50 14.77
N GLY A 19 3.90 -7.18 13.51
CA GLY A 19 3.03 -6.30 12.70
C GLY A 19 1.88 -7.04 12.01
N GLY A 20 1.04 -6.31 11.29
CA GLY A 20 -0.14 -6.82 10.59
C GLY A 20 0.18 -7.86 9.50
N THR A 21 1.37 -7.85 8.92
CA THR A 21 1.83 -8.91 7.99
C THR A 21 2.34 -10.14 8.72
N ALA A 22 3.05 -9.95 9.84
CA ALA A 22 3.57 -11.03 10.66
C ALA A 22 2.44 -11.83 11.32
N ILE A 23 1.40 -11.16 11.84
CA ILE A 23 0.25 -11.84 12.45
C ILE A 23 -0.52 -12.70 11.43
N LYS A 24 -0.65 -12.25 10.18
CA LYS A 24 -1.27 -13.05 9.10
C LYS A 24 -0.46 -14.31 8.79
N ARG A 25 0.87 -14.21 8.77
CA ARG A 25 1.76 -15.37 8.60
C ARG A 25 1.63 -16.35 9.76
N LEU A 26 1.59 -15.83 10.99
CA LEU A 26 1.37 -16.65 12.19
C LEU A 26 0.03 -17.40 12.10
N ILE A 27 -1.05 -16.70 11.72
CA ILE A 27 -2.38 -17.31 11.53
C ILE A 27 -2.32 -18.43 10.48
N SER A 28 -1.66 -18.21 9.35
CA SER A 28 -1.49 -19.24 8.32
C SER A 28 -0.82 -20.49 8.88
N ILE A 29 0.29 -20.33 9.61
CA ILE A 29 1.02 -21.45 10.22
C ILE A 29 0.13 -22.19 11.24
N LEU A 30 -0.65 -21.46 12.03
CA LEU A 30 -1.57 -22.06 13.00
C LEU A 30 -2.68 -22.86 12.32
N ILE A 31 -3.24 -22.33 11.22
CA ILE A 31 -4.25 -23.05 10.43
C ILE A 31 -3.66 -24.33 9.84
N ASP A 32 -2.45 -24.26 9.30
CA ASP A 32 -1.79 -25.42 8.67
C ASP A 32 -1.45 -26.51 9.68
N HIS A 33 -1.07 -26.16 10.91
CA HIS A 33 -0.69 -27.12 11.96
C HIS A 33 -1.86 -27.64 12.81
N PHE A 34 -2.80 -26.77 13.20
CA PHE A 34 -3.85 -27.08 14.18
C PHE A 34 -5.27 -27.06 13.62
N GLY A 35 -5.45 -26.64 12.37
CA GLY A 35 -6.75 -26.48 11.73
C GLY A 35 -7.53 -25.23 12.18
N MET A 36 -8.63 -24.94 11.47
CA MET A 36 -9.39 -23.70 11.65
C MET A 36 -10.05 -23.56 13.02
N ALA A 37 -10.63 -24.64 13.56
CA ALA A 37 -11.39 -24.59 14.81
C ALA A 37 -10.51 -24.24 16.02
N TYR A 38 -9.37 -24.90 16.16
CA TYR A 38 -8.43 -24.64 17.26
C TYR A 38 -7.75 -23.28 17.11
N THR A 39 -7.40 -22.90 15.87
CA THR A 39 -6.83 -21.57 15.59
C THR A 39 -7.78 -20.44 15.97
N SER A 40 -9.10 -20.60 15.77
CA SER A 40 -10.10 -19.61 16.20
C SER A 40 -10.03 -19.33 17.71
N HIS A 41 -9.89 -20.38 18.53
CA HIS A 41 -9.79 -20.23 19.98
C HIS A 41 -8.50 -19.50 20.38
N ILE A 42 -7.37 -19.81 19.73
CA ILE A 42 -6.11 -19.07 19.94
C ILE A 42 -6.28 -17.59 19.55
N LEU A 43 -6.96 -17.31 18.44
CA LEU A 43 -7.15 -15.95 17.97
C LEU A 43 -8.01 -15.10 18.91
N ASP A 44 -9.00 -15.69 19.58
CA ASP A 44 -9.76 -14.99 20.63
C ASP A 44 -8.90 -14.61 21.83
N GLN A 45 -7.95 -15.48 22.22
CA GLN A 45 -6.98 -15.16 23.28
C GLN A 45 -6.03 -14.03 22.85
N VAL A 46 -5.50 -14.09 21.63
CA VAL A 46 -4.64 -13.04 21.06
C VAL A 46 -5.37 -11.70 20.97
N LYS A 47 -6.64 -11.72 20.54
CA LYS A 47 -7.50 -10.54 20.48
C LYS A 47 -7.69 -9.91 21.87
N THR A 48 -8.01 -10.72 22.87
CA THR A 48 -8.23 -10.25 24.24
C THR A 48 -6.95 -9.64 24.82
N LEU A 49 -5.81 -10.30 24.62
CA LEU A 49 -4.50 -9.78 25.02
C LEU A 49 -4.18 -8.47 24.31
N GLY A 50 -4.41 -8.42 22.99
CA GLY A 50 -4.19 -7.23 22.16
C GLY A 50 -5.01 -6.03 22.63
N PHE A 51 -6.30 -6.22 22.92
CA PHE A 51 -7.15 -5.14 23.45
C PHE A 51 -6.74 -4.68 24.85
N ARG A 52 -6.37 -5.62 25.73
CA ARG A 52 -5.87 -5.27 27.06
C ARG A 52 -4.59 -4.45 26.97
N GLN A 53 -3.64 -4.88 26.14
CA GLN A 53 -2.37 -4.18 25.96
C GLN A 53 -2.57 -2.83 25.27
N ALA A 54 -3.41 -2.73 24.24
CA ALA A 54 -3.71 -1.47 23.56
C ALA A 54 -4.38 -0.45 24.50
N THR A 55 -5.23 -0.92 25.41
CA THR A 55 -5.83 -0.06 26.44
C THR A 55 -4.77 0.39 27.45
N ALA A 56 -3.91 -0.53 27.91
CA ALA A 56 -2.85 -0.21 28.85
C ALA A 56 -1.79 0.75 28.29
N THR A 57 -1.45 0.64 27.00
CA THR A 57 -0.52 1.57 26.34
C THR A 57 -1.13 2.94 26.09
N SER A 58 -2.47 3.05 26.03
CA SER A 58 -3.20 4.33 25.95
C SER A 58 -2.65 5.26 24.86
N ILE A 59 -2.37 4.71 23.68
CA ILE A 59 -1.85 5.49 22.55
C ILE A 59 -2.96 6.41 22.05
N SER A 60 -2.72 7.72 22.13
CA SER A 60 -3.56 8.78 21.59
C SER A 60 -2.91 9.41 20.36
N LEU A 61 -3.66 10.24 19.62
CA LEU A 61 -3.16 11.00 18.47
C LEU A 61 -3.55 12.46 18.62
N GLY A 62 -2.55 13.34 18.70
CA GLY A 62 -2.68 14.79 18.70
C GLY A 62 -2.16 15.42 17.40
N ILE A 63 -2.34 16.74 17.28
CA ILE A 63 -1.78 17.52 16.17
C ILE A 63 -0.25 17.63 16.24
N ASP A 64 0.31 17.56 17.44
CA ASP A 64 1.75 17.65 17.66
C ASP A 64 2.49 16.38 17.21
N ASP A 65 1.79 15.24 17.18
CA ASP A 65 2.33 13.97 16.69
C ASP A 65 2.55 13.96 15.16
N LEU A 66 1.94 14.89 14.44
CA LEU A 66 2.03 15.02 12.97
C LEU A 66 3.35 15.69 12.54
N LEU A 67 4.49 15.14 12.95
CA LEU A 67 5.82 15.71 12.72
C LEU A 67 6.11 15.93 11.22
N THR A 68 6.27 17.18 10.82
CA THR A 68 6.66 17.56 9.46
C THR A 68 8.14 17.31 9.23
N ILE A 69 8.51 16.90 8.02
CA ILE A 69 9.90 16.61 7.67
C ILE A 69 10.69 17.93 7.59
N PRO A 70 11.82 18.09 8.30
CA PRO A 70 12.61 19.32 8.26
C PRO A 70 13.09 19.69 6.85
N SER A 71 13.35 18.68 6.01
CA SER A 71 13.82 18.87 4.63
C SER A 71 12.75 19.39 3.66
N LYS A 72 11.47 19.40 4.06
CA LYS A 72 10.37 19.82 3.19
C LYS A 72 10.55 21.23 2.63
N GLY A 73 10.89 22.20 3.47
CA GLY A 73 10.93 23.61 3.09
C GLY A 73 11.87 23.88 1.91
N TRP A 74 13.13 23.46 2.03
CA TRP A 74 14.12 23.66 0.99
C TRP A 74 13.86 22.80 -0.27
N ARG A 75 13.33 21.59 -0.11
CA ARG A 75 12.97 20.71 -1.26
C ARG A 75 11.83 21.29 -2.10
N VAL A 76 10.84 21.89 -1.46
CA VAL A 76 9.74 22.57 -2.17
C VAL A 76 10.27 23.81 -2.88
N GLN A 77 11.13 24.60 -2.22
CA GLN A 77 11.76 25.78 -2.84
C GLN A 77 12.62 25.42 -4.06
N ASP A 78 13.41 24.35 -3.98
CA ASP A 78 14.21 23.85 -5.10
C ASP A 78 13.32 23.45 -6.29
N ALA A 79 12.22 22.73 -6.05
CA ALA A 79 11.25 22.36 -7.08
C ALA A 79 10.54 23.58 -7.69
N GLU A 80 10.22 24.60 -6.90
CA GLU A 80 9.66 25.87 -7.38
C GLU A 80 10.66 26.63 -8.27
N GLN A 81 11.93 26.67 -7.87
CA GLN A 81 12.98 27.31 -8.66
C GLN A 81 13.17 26.61 -10.00
N GLN A 82 13.20 25.27 -10.03
CA GLN A 82 13.26 24.50 -11.27
C GLN A 82 12.03 24.76 -12.15
N SER A 83 10.83 24.77 -11.56
CA SER A 83 9.58 25.09 -12.27
C SER A 83 9.60 26.50 -12.87
N SER A 84 10.15 27.48 -12.16
CA SER A 84 10.31 28.86 -12.66
C SER A 84 11.30 28.94 -13.82
N ILE A 85 12.39 28.17 -13.79
CA ILE A 85 13.35 28.08 -14.89
C ILE A 85 12.66 27.48 -16.12
N LEU A 86 11.90 26.41 -15.95
CA LEU A 86 11.09 25.78 -17.00
C LEU A 86 10.11 26.76 -17.65
N GLU A 87 9.43 27.58 -16.85
CA GLU A 87 8.54 28.63 -17.37
C GLU A 87 9.28 29.62 -18.26
N LYS A 88 10.48 30.07 -17.84
CA LYS A 88 11.29 30.98 -18.66
C LYS A 88 11.69 30.33 -19.99
N HIS A 89 12.09 29.06 -19.98
CA HIS A 89 12.46 28.35 -21.21
C HIS A 89 11.28 28.20 -22.18
N ASN A 90 10.08 27.95 -21.65
CA ASN A 90 8.85 27.93 -22.45
C ASN A 90 8.53 29.33 -23.02
N HIS A 91 8.69 30.39 -22.22
CA HIS A 91 8.52 31.77 -22.68
C HIS A 91 9.51 32.17 -23.77
N TYR A 92 10.75 31.67 -23.74
CA TYR A 92 11.75 31.90 -24.78
C TYR A 92 11.56 31.01 -26.02
N GLY A 93 10.59 30.08 -26.01
CA GLY A 93 10.32 29.16 -27.11
C GLY A 93 11.29 27.98 -27.21
N ASN A 94 12.11 27.74 -26.18
CA ASN A 94 13.09 26.66 -26.15
C ASN A 94 12.45 25.29 -25.83
N VAL A 95 11.28 25.28 -25.18
CA VAL A 95 10.59 24.06 -24.72
C VAL A 95 9.13 24.15 -25.14
N HIS A 96 8.57 23.04 -25.62
CA HIS A 96 7.16 22.97 -26.00
C HIS A 96 6.25 22.77 -24.77
N ALA A 97 5.00 23.23 -24.84
CA ALA A 97 4.07 23.19 -23.71
C ALA A 97 3.84 21.76 -23.15
N VAL A 98 3.78 20.75 -24.02
CA VAL A 98 3.63 19.33 -23.61
C VAL A 98 4.86 18.83 -22.86
N GLU A 99 6.05 19.23 -23.30
CA GLU A 99 7.31 18.82 -22.69
C GLU A 99 7.52 19.50 -21.34
N LYS A 100 7.17 20.79 -21.24
CA LYS A 100 7.09 21.52 -19.97
C LYS A 100 6.20 20.79 -18.96
N LEU A 101 4.97 20.42 -19.36
CA LEU A 101 4.03 19.74 -18.48
C LEU A 101 4.61 18.42 -17.96
N ARG A 102 5.22 17.62 -18.85
CA ARG A 102 5.84 16.34 -18.48
C ARG A 102 6.99 16.54 -17.49
N GLN A 103 7.88 17.50 -17.75
CA GLN A 103 9.01 17.80 -16.87
C GLN A 103 8.56 18.36 -15.51
N SER A 104 7.55 19.23 -15.49
CA SER A 104 6.92 19.72 -14.25
C SER A 104 6.37 18.57 -13.41
N ILE A 105 5.60 17.66 -14.02
CA ILE A 105 5.06 16.48 -13.34
C ILE A 105 6.19 15.62 -12.76
N GLU A 106 7.26 15.39 -13.51
CA GLU A 106 8.39 14.57 -13.08
C GLU A 106 9.12 15.18 -11.87
N ILE A 107 9.38 16.49 -11.88
CA ILE A 107 10.00 17.22 -10.76
C ILE A 107 9.14 17.09 -9.50
N TRP A 108 7.84 17.39 -9.60
CA TRP A 108 6.94 17.35 -8.44
C TRP A 108 6.69 15.94 -7.94
N TYR A 109 6.64 14.95 -8.83
CA TYR A 109 6.55 13.54 -8.46
C TYR A 109 7.82 13.08 -7.72
N ALA A 110 9.00 13.41 -8.24
CA ALA A 110 10.28 13.07 -7.61
C ALA A 110 10.43 13.71 -6.22
N THR A 111 10.08 14.99 -6.08
CA THR A 111 10.10 15.69 -4.78
C THR A 111 9.11 15.06 -3.79
N SER A 112 7.90 14.75 -4.23
CA SER A 112 6.90 14.09 -3.38
C SER A 112 7.34 12.69 -2.94
N GLU A 113 7.89 11.90 -3.85
CA GLU A 113 8.36 10.55 -3.56
C GLU A 113 9.59 10.55 -2.63
N TYR A 114 10.51 11.50 -2.83
CA TYR A 114 11.64 11.71 -1.93
C TYR A 114 11.17 12.03 -0.50
N LEU A 115 10.27 13.01 -0.35
CA LEU A 115 9.68 13.34 0.95
C LEU A 115 8.97 12.12 1.57
N ARG A 116 8.29 11.31 0.75
CA ARG A 116 7.64 10.09 1.23
C ARG A 116 8.62 9.08 1.82
N GLN A 117 9.79 8.91 1.18
CA GLN A 117 10.84 7.99 1.62
C GLN A 117 11.53 8.47 2.89
N GLU A 118 11.77 9.78 3.01
CA GLU A 118 12.41 10.41 4.17
C GLU A 118 11.57 10.38 5.45
N MET A 119 10.25 10.18 5.36
CA MET A 119 9.39 10.14 6.56
C MET A 119 9.78 9.03 7.54
N ASN A 120 9.99 7.81 7.06
CA ASN A 120 10.28 6.66 7.93
C ASN A 120 11.60 6.84 8.72
N PRO A 121 12.74 7.19 8.10
CA PRO A 121 13.95 7.48 8.85
C PRO A 121 13.77 8.68 9.78
N ASN A 122 13.03 9.72 9.39
CA ASN A 122 12.74 10.87 10.26
C ASN A 122 12.02 10.43 11.55
N PHE A 123 10.94 9.65 11.46
CA PHE A 123 10.25 9.13 12.65
C PHE A 123 11.18 8.28 13.52
N ARG A 124 12.00 7.42 12.92
CA ARG A 124 12.96 6.58 13.67
C ARG A 124 14.04 7.37 14.39
N MET A 125 14.43 8.52 13.84
CA MET A 125 15.46 9.37 14.44
C MET A 125 14.88 10.31 15.50
N THR A 126 13.69 10.87 15.27
CA THR A 126 13.09 11.86 16.16
C THR A 126 12.32 11.21 17.31
N ASP A 127 11.38 10.31 17.00
CA ASP A 127 10.55 9.64 17.99
C ASP A 127 10.03 8.29 17.44
N PRO A 128 10.73 7.17 17.74
CA PRO A 128 10.31 5.84 17.34
C PRO A 128 8.94 5.42 17.90
N PHE A 129 8.50 6.02 19.01
CA PHE A 129 7.25 5.70 19.68
C PHE A 129 6.10 6.62 19.28
N ASN A 130 6.31 7.47 18.28
CA ASN A 130 5.28 8.35 17.75
C ASN A 130 4.02 7.54 17.36
N PRO A 131 2.82 7.94 17.82
CA PRO A 131 1.57 7.23 17.53
C PRO A 131 1.30 7.00 16.03
N VAL A 132 1.56 8.01 15.20
CA VAL A 132 1.39 7.94 13.74
C VAL A 132 2.33 6.89 13.15
N HIS A 133 3.57 6.86 13.64
CA HIS A 133 4.57 5.88 13.23
C HIS A 133 4.15 4.46 13.62
N ILE A 134 3.80 4.25 14.90
CA ILE A 134 3.36 2.94 15.39
C ILE A 134 2.16 2.45 14.59
N MET A 135 1.09 3.26 14.43
CA MET A 135 -0.13 2.82 13.74
C MET A 135 0.11 2.44 12.27
N SER A 136 0.85 3.28 11.54
CA SER A 136 1.00 3.15 10.10
C SER A 136 2.02 2.07 9.73
N PHE A 137 3.14 2.00 10.43
CA PHE A 137 4.22 1.05 10.11
C PHE A 137 4.04 -0.31 10.78
N SER A 138 3.26 -0.41 11.87
CA SER A 138 2.82 -1.73 12.37
C SER A 138 1.77 -2.39 11.47
N GLY A 139 1.15 -1.62 10.56
CA GLY A 139 0.06 -2.09 9.71
C GLY A 139 -1.27 -2.24 10.45
N ALA A 140 -1.42 -1.59 11.61
CA ALA A 140 -2.68 -1.54 12.35
C ALA A 140 -3.70 -0.62 11.65
N ARG A 141 -3.28 0.61 11.29
CA ARG A 141 -4.10 1.58 10.57
C ARG A 141 -3.21 2.66 9.97
N GLY A 142 -3.51 3.05 8.73
CA GLY A 142 -2.70 4.03 8.01
C GLY A 142 -1.73 3.36 7.05
N ASN A 143 -1.55 3.96 5.88
CA ASN A 143 -0.46 3.64 4.96
C ASN A 143 0.55 4.81 4.94
N ALA A 144 1.80 4.55 4.57
CA ALA A 144 2.81 5.58 4.33
C ALA A 144 2.30 6.71 3.42
N SER A 145 1.51 6.40 2.38
CA SER A 145 0.89 7.42 1.53
C SER A 145 -0.12 8.31 2.26
N GLN A 146 -0.85 7.77 3.24
CA GLN A 146 -1.79 8.54 4.05
C GLN A 146 -1.04 9.43 5.06
N VAL A 147 0.04 8.92 5.65
CA VAL A 147 0.93 9.73 6.50
C VAL A 147 1.57 10.85 5.69
N HIS A 148 2.00 10.57 4.46
CA HIS A 148 2.56 11.57 3.54
C HIS A 148 1.62 12.75 3.31
N GLN A 149 0.32 12.47 3.15
CA GLN A 149 -0.69 13.51 2.98
C GLN A 149 -0.91 14.34 4.25
N LEU A 150 -0.64 13.79 5.44
CA LEU A 150 -0.77 14.49 6.71
C LEU A 150 0.41 15.40 7.02
N VAL A 151 1.65 14.93 6.80
CA VAL A 151 2.89 15.61 7.26
C VAL A 151 3.84 16.03 6.15
N GLY A 152 3.78 15.38 4.99
CA GLY A 152 4.64 15.66 3.84
C GLY A 152 4.01 16.71 2.94
N MET A 153 3.52 16.28 1.78
CA MET A 153 2.76 17.08 0.83
C MET A 153 1.64 16.24 0.23
N ARG A 154 0.58 16.89 -0.23
CA ARG A 154 -0.51 16.17 -0.91
C ARG A 154 -0.15 15.77 -2.35
N GLY A 155 0.73 16.53 -2.99
CA GLY A 155 1.29 16.18 -4.30
C GLY A 155 0.42 16.57 -5.47
N LEU A 156 0.66 15.92 -6.61
CA LEU A 156 -0.11 16.11 -7.83
C LEU A 156 -1.45 15.36 -7.75
N MET A 157 -2.46 15.90 -8.43
CA MET A 157 -3.79 15.31 -8.55
C MET A 157 -4.15 15.14 -10.01
N SER A 158 -5.05 14.19 -10.28
CA SER A 158 -5.64 14.02 -11.60
C SER A 158 -7.01 14.69 -11.64
N ASP A 159 -7.36 15.22 -12.81
CA ASP A 159 -8.71 15.68 -13.09
C ASP A 159 -9.69 14.47 -13.20
N PRO A 160 -11.01 14.70 -13.30
CA PRO A 160 -11.99 13.64 -13.51
C PRO A 160 -11.82 12.84 -14.83
N GLN A 161 -11.03 13.34 -15.77
CA GLN A 161 -10.70 12.67 -17.04
C GLN A 161 -9.42 11.82 -16.93
N GLY A 162 -8.70 11.88 -15.81
CA GLY A 162 -7.45 11.18 -15.57
C GLY A 162 -6.19 11.94 -16.03
N GLN A 163 -6.31 13.19 -16.48
CA GLN A 163 -5.18 14.03 -16.82
C GLN A 163 -4.56 14.64 -15.55
N MET A 164 -3.22 14.64 -15.47
CA MET A 164 -2.51 15.23 -14.35
C MET A 164 -2.59 16.75 -14.39
N ILE A 165 -2.96 17.36 -13.26
CA ILE A 165 -3.06 18.82 -13.12
C ILE A 165 -1.66 19.36 -12.79
N ASP A 166 -1.21 20.35 -13.56
CA ASP A 166 0.11 21.01 -13.44
C ASP A 166 0.28 21.84 -12.14
N LEU A 167 -0.73 21.85 -11.27
CA LEU A 167 -0.71 22.61 -10.02
C LEU A 167 -0.57 21.67 -8.81
N PRO A 168 0.65 21.47 -8.29
CA PRO A 168 0.89 20.60 -7.16
C PRO A 168 0.35 21.19 -5.86
N ILE A 169 -0.17 20.32 -4.99
CA ILE A 169 -0.59 20.69 -3.63
C ILE A 169 0.60 20.47 -2.69
N GLN A 170 1.38 21.53 -2.51
CA GLN A 170 2.57 21.55 -1.63
C GLN A 170 2.22 21.44 -0.14
N SER A 171 1.03 21.92 0.24
CA SER A 171 0.57 21.91 1.62
C SER A 171 0.08 20.53 2.03
N ASN A 172 0.24 20.19 3.30
CA ASN A 172 -0.30 18.96 3.89
C ASN A 172 -1.60 19.25 4.66
N LEU A 173 -2.26 18.19 5.16
CA LEU A 173 -3.51 18.35 5.90
C LEU A 173 -3.32 19.01 7.27
N ARG A 174 -2.11 18.93 7.87
CA ARG A 174 -1.78 19.65 9.12
C ARG A 174 -1.73 21.17 8.90
N GLU A 175 -1.13 21.60 7.79
CA GLU A 175 -1.02 23.02 7.38
C GLU A 175 -2.33 23.58 6.85
N GLY A 176 -3.20 22.70 6.34
CA GLY A 176 -4.50 23.06 5.76
C GLY A 176 -4.44 23.24 4.23
N LEU A 177 -5.63 23.29 3.63
CA LEU A 177 -5.81 23.45 2.19
C LEU A 177 -6.62 24.71 1.91
N SER A 178 -6.14 25.54 0.98
CA SER A 178 -6.93 26.64 0.41
C SER A 178 -8.12 26.08 -0.38
N LEU A 179 -9.18 26.89 -0.55
CA LEU A 179 -10.43 26.51 -1.23
C LEU A 179 -10.18 25.84 -2.58
N THR A 180 -9.30 26.42 -3.42
CA THR A 180 -8.96 25.87 -4.73
C THR A 180 -8.31 24.48 -4.62
N LYS A 181 -7.37 24.31 -3.68
CA LYS A 181 -6.67 23.04 -3.43
C LYS A 181 -7.63 21.96 -2.91
N TYR A 182 -8.60 22.35 -2.09
CA TYR A 182 -9.63 21.46 -1.56
C TYR A 182 -10.58 20.97 -2.66
N ILE A 183 -11.01 21.84 -3.58
CA ILE A 183 -11.89 21.46 -4.69
C ILE A 183 -11.17 20.47 -5.64
N ILE A 184 -9.91 20.74 -5.99
CA ILE A 184 -9.09 19.85 -6.82
C ILE A 184 -8.95 18.46 -6.19
N SER A 185 -8.88 18.40 -4.86
CA SER A 185 -8.73 17.16 -4.10
C SER A 185 -9.98 16.25 -4.13
N TYR A 186 -11.15 16.72 -4.56
CA TYR A 186 -12.41 15.95 -4.52
C TYR A 186 -12.69 15.16 -5.82
N ALA A 187 -11.79 15.18 -6.79
CA ALA A 187 -11.95 14.42 -8.03
C ALA A 187 -11.63 12.92 -7.81
N GLY A 188 -12.68 12.10 -7.66
CA GLY A 188 -12.53 10.66 -7.48
C GLY A 188 -13.80 9.90 -7.86
N TYR A 189 -14.05 9.73 -9.16
CA TYR A 189 -15.26 9.09 -9.71
C TYR A 189 -14.95 7.73 -10.39
N LEU A 190 -13.94 6.98 -9.93
CA LEU A 190 -13.58 5.71 -10.59
C LEU A 190 -14.36 4.51 -10.04
N THR A 191 -14.58 4.45 -8.72
CA THR A 191 -15.22 3.29 -8.08
C THR A 191 -16.69 3.15 -8.44
N ARG A 192 -17.42 4.25 -8.63
CA ARG A 192 -18.82 4.22 -9.07
C ARG A 192 -18.98 3.67 -10.49
N ARG A 193 -18.09 4.06 -11.42
CA ARG A 193 -18.13 3.61 -12.83
C ARG A 193 -17.90 2.10 -12.96
N LEU A 194 -16.98 1.53 -12.18
CA LEU A 194 -16.72 0.08 -12.22
C LEU A 194 -17.92 -0.72 -11.69
N VAL A 195 -18.55 -0.26 -10.61
CA VAL A 195 -19.74 -0.91 -10.05
C VAL A 195 -20.91 -0.83 -11.04
N GLU A 196 -21.13 0.31 -11.69
CA GLU A 196 -22.18 0.49 -12.70
C GLU A 196 -22.04 -0.47 -13.89
N VAL A 197 -20.82 -0.84 -14.29
CA VAL A 197 -20.57 -1.79 -15.39
C VAL A 197 -20.73 -3.25 -14.95
N VAL A 198 -20.27 -3.59 -13.74
CA VAL A 198 -20.15 -5.00 -13.29
C VAL A 198 -21.40 -5.47 -12.53
N GLN A 199 -22.33 -4.58 -12.14
CA GLN A 199 -23.52 -4.90 -11.33
C GLN A 199 -24.41 -6.04 -11.86
N HIS A 200 -24.34 -6.36 -13.15
CA HIS A 200 -25.13 -7.42 -13.78
C HIS A 200 -24.44 -8.81 -13.80
N ILE A 201 -23.19 -8.92 -13.35
CA ILE A 201 -22.43 -10.19 -13.34
C ILE A 201 -22.76 -11.00 -12.08
N VAL A 202 -23.41 -12.16 -12.25
CA VAL A 202 -23.80 -13.07 -11.15
C VAL A 202 -23.47 -14.52 -11.53
N LEU A 203 -22.90 -15.28 -10.59
CA LEU A 203 -22.67 -16.72 -10.75
C LEU A 203 -24.00 -17.49 -10.72
N ARG A 204 -24.41 -18.04 -11.86
CA ARG A 204 -25.68 -18.80 -11.99
C ARG A 204 -25.51 -20.32 -12.10
N ARG A 205 -24.33 -20.78 -12.51
CA ARG A 205 -24.04 -22.19 -12.77
C ARG A 205 -22.65 -22.52 -12.24
N THR A 206 -22.46 -23.76 -11.80
CA THR A 206 -21.19 -24.27 -11.27
C THR A 206 -20.19 -24.56 -12.37
N ASP A 207 -20.63 -25.09 -13.51
CA ASP A 207 -19.81 -25.32 -14.69
C ASP A 207 -20.57 -24.91 -15.96
N CYS A 208 -19.85 -24.28 -16.89
CA CYS A 208 -20.35 -23.90 -18.20
C CYS A 208 -19.83 -24.81 -19.33
N GLY A 209 -18.95 -25.78 -19.03
CA GLY A 209 -18.43 -26.77 -19.98
C GLY A 209 -17.51 -26.18 -21.05
N THR A 210 -16.95 -24.99 -20.84
CA THR A 210 -16.05 -24.35 -21.80
C THR A 210 -14.66 -24.97 -21.75
N ILE A 211 -14.12 -25.36 -22.90
CA ILE A 211 -12.71 -25.74 -23.06
C ILE A 211 -11.78 -24.53 -23.25
N ARG A 212 -12.35 -23.33 -23.42
CA ARG A 212 -11.55 -22.12 -23.63
C ARG A 212 -10.96 -21.63 -22.31
N GLY A 213 -9.63 -21.63 -22.22
CA GLY A 213 -8.86 -21.03 -21.14
C GLY A 213 -8.00 -19.85 -21.61
N ILE A 214 -7.47 -19.10 -20.66
CA ILE A 214 -6.43 -18.10 -20.90
C ILE A 214 -5.09 -18.72 -20.49
N SER A 215 -4.13 -18.76 -21.42
CA SER A 215 -2.79 -19.25 -21.10
C SER A 215 -2.05 -18.26 -20.21
N VAL A 216 -1.65 -18.73 -19.02
CA VAL A 216 -0.84 -17.95 -18.08
C VAL A 216 0.62 -18.35 -18.27
N ASN A 217 1.36 -17.55 -19.04
CA ASN A 217 2.78 -17.76 -19.27
C ASN A 217 3.63 -16.77 -18.47
N THR A 218 4.76 -17.24 -17.93
CA THR A 218 5.84 -16.40 -17.41
C THR A 218 6.61 -15.78 -18.57
N ARG A 219 5.98 -14.89 -19.34
CA ARG A 219 6.73 -14.13 -20.35
C ARG A 219 7.81 -13.30 -19.64
N ASN A 220 9.06 -13.61 -19.97
CA ASN A 220 10.29 -12.85 -19.69
C ASN A 220 10.98 -12.99 -18.33
N GLY A 221 10.90 -14.13 -17.62
CA GLY A 221 11.80 -14.42 -16.47
C GLY A 221 11.77 -13.43 -15.29
N MET A 222 10.92 -12.40 -15.34
CA MET A 222 10.82 -11.31 -14.37
C MET A 222 9.60 -11.42 -13.46
N ILE A 223 8.79 -12.48 -13.59
CA ILE A 223 7.66 -12.72 -12.70
C ILE A 223 8.13 -13.66 -11.59
N PRO A 224 8.29 -13.20 -10.34
CA PRO A 224 8.61 -14.06 -9.21
C PRO A 224 7.62 -15.23 -9.12
N GLU A 225 8.10 -16.43 -8.80
CA GLU A 225 7.26 -17.64 -8.64
C GLU A 225 6.06 -17.41 -7.70
N ARG A 226 6.22 -16.55 -6.69
CA ARG A 226 5.13 -16.13 -5.78
C ARG A 226 3.93 -15.51 -6.50
N ILE A 227 4.15 -14.70 -7.52
CA ILE A 227 3.06 -14.03 -8.27
C ILE A 227 2.32 -15.06 -9.12
N LEU A 228 3.04 -16.04 -9.67
CA LEU A 228 2.44 -17.12 -10.44
C LEU A 228 1.56 -17.99 -9.55
N ILE A 229 2.06 -18.39 -8.37
CA ILE A 229 1.27 -19.16 -7.39
C ILE A 229 0.02 -18.37 -6.98
N GLN A 230 0.15 -17.08 -6.64
CA GLN A 230 -1.00 -16.22 -6.30
C GLN A 230 -2.02 -16.10 -7.43
N THR A 231 -1.56 -16.08 -8.68
CA THR A 231 -2.44 -16.00 -9.85
C THR A 231 -3.21 -17.30 -10.08
N LEU A 232 -2.59 -18.44 -9.78
CA LEU A 232 -3.17 -19.77 -9.99
C LEU A 232 -4.12 -20.22 -8.87
N ILE A 233 -3.90 -19.75 -7.63
CA ILE A 233 -4.77 -20.09 -6.49
C ILE A 233 -6.23 -19.70 -6.80
N GLY A 234 -7.15 -20.66 -6.62
CA GLY A 234 -8.59 -20.48 -6.82
C GLY A 234 -9.06 -20.55 -8.28
N ARG A 235 -8.16 -20.79 -9.24
CA ARG A 235 -8.53 -21.05 -10.64
C ARG A 235 -8.68 -22.55 -10.92
N VAL A 236 -9.53 -22.88 -11.89
CA VAL A 236 -9.70 -24.25 -12.40
C VAL A 236 -8.88 -24.41 -13.67
N VAL A 237 -8.24 -25.57 -13.82
CA VAL A 237 -7.42 -25.92 -14.98
C VAL A 237 -8.33 -26.23 -16.18
N ALA A 238 -8.00 -25.67 -17.34
CA ALA A 238 -8.74 -25.91 -18.58
C ALA A 238 -8.27 -27.17 -19.33
N ASP A 239 -6.95 -27.44 -19.33
CA ASP A 239 -6.31 -28.57 -20.01
C ASP A 239 -5.33 -29.28 -19.07
N ASP A 240 -5.14 -30.59 -19.26
CA ASP A 240 -4.21 -31.41 -18.47
C ASP A 240 -2.77 -30.86 -18.50
N ILE A 241 -2.13 -30.80 -17.32
CA ILE A 241 -0.77 -30.31 -17.16
C ILE A 241 0.21 -31.48 -17.28
N TYR A 242 0.93 -31.55 -18.40
CA TYR A 242 1.96 -32.56 -18.63
C TYR A 242 3.31 -32.14 -18.06
N ARG A 243 3.92 -32.99 -17.23
CA ARG A 243 5.28 -32.78 -16.70
C ARG A 243 6.29 -33.52 -17.59
N PHE A 244 7.03 -32.79 -18.44
CA PHE A 244 8.13 -33.38 -19.21
C PHE A 244 9.36 -33.58 -18.31
N THR A 245 9.54 -34.79 -17.78
CA THR A 245 10.85 -35.24 -17.27
C THR A 245 11.71 -35.64 -18.46
N VAL A 246 12.62 -34.78 -18.87
CA VAL A 246 13.67 -35.14 -19.83
C VAL A 246 14.64 -36.08 -19.11
N HIS A 247 14.48 -37.39 -19.31
CA HIS A 247 15.58 -38.33 -19.13
C HIS A 247 16.54 -38.11 -20.30
N CYS A 248 17.59 -37.31 -20.09
CA CYS A 248 18.76 -37.34 -20.96
C CYS A 248 19.36 -38.76 -20.88
N ARG A 249 19.33 -39.48 -22.00
CA ARG A 249 20.22 -40.61 -22.28
C ARG A 249 21.49 -40.08 -22.92
#